data_AF-A0A2E4CV54-F1
#
_entry.id   AF-A0A2E4CV54-F1
#
_cell.length_a   1.000
_cell.length_b   1.000
_cell.length_c   1.000
_cell.angle_alpha   90.00
_cell.angle_beta   90.00
_cell.angle_gamma   90.00
#
_symmetry.space_group_name_H-M   'P 1'
#
loop_
_entity.id
_entity.type
_entity.pdbx_description
1 polymer ?
#
loop_
_entity_poly.entity_id
_entity_poly.type
_entity_poly.pdbx_seq_one_letter_code
_entity_poly.pdbx_strand_id
1 'polypeptide(L)'
;MTNNRRLYACACLAGPMVDVGLGPQDADALKALLNGTLDDLTSFAGRLPQANAMPLLSLLVNIIALYRDDLTRLAAVLQWEQRKAAYDRDCAEWKAAKPTCDTAWRNLPMTRGQRFLIADTAALLEIEIPEDMNRGRAADWLDANSANVVLRLEEDVA
;
A
#
# COMPACT_ATOMS: atom_id res chain seq x y z
N MET A 1 21.11 13.07 -12.61
CA MET A 1 19.78 13.03 -11.95
C MET A 1 19.23 11.62 -12.15
N THR A 2 18.90 10.88 -11.09
CA THR A 2 18.55 9.44 -11.16
C THR A 2 17.09 9.23 -11.59
N ASN A 3 16.77 8.09 -12.22
CA ASN A 3 15.41 7.74 -12.64
C ASN A 3 14.40 7.77 -11.48
N ASN A 4 14.82 7.38 -10.27
CA ASN A 4 13.99 7.46 -9.05
C ASN A 4 13.59 8.89 -8.70
N ARG A 5 14.44 9.89 -8.97
CA ARG A 5 14.13 11.30 -8.69
C ARG A 5 13.18 11.90 -9.74
N ARG A 6 13.16 11.34 -10.95
CA ARG A 6 12.19 11.68 -12.01
C ARG A 6 10.83 11.06 -11.73
N LEU A 7 10.77 9.81 -11.28
CA LEU A 7 9.52 9.17 -10.84
C LEU A 7 8.92 9.85 -9.60
N TYR A 8 9.77 10.25 -8.63
CA TYR A 8 9.34 11.03 -7.49
C TYR A 8 8.84 12.43 -7.89
N ALA A 9 9.50 13.08 -8.85
CA ALA A 9 9.01 14.33 -9.44
C ALA A 9 7.72 14.11 -10.24
N CYS A 10 7.51 12.98 -10.92
CA CYS A 10 6.25 12.64 -11.58
C CYS A 10 5.10 12.46 -10.58
N ALA A 11 5.37 11.85 -9.42
CA ALA A 11 4.38 11.71 -8.35
C ALA A 11 4.08 13.03 -7.63
N CYS A 12 5.02 13.97 -7.57
CA CYS A 12 4.89 15.22 -6.82
C CYS A 12 4.65 16.48 -7.68
N LEU A 13 4.92 16.45 -8.99
CA LEU A 13 4.78 17.56 -9.94
C LEU A 13 4.16 17.03 -11.24
N ALA A 14 2.83 17.03 -11.27
CA ALA A 14 1.92 16.38 -12.23
C ALA A 14 1.99 16.83 -13.71
N GLY A 15 3.05 17.50 -14.19
CA GLY A 15 3.06 18.11 -15.53
C GLY A 15 2.92 17.11 -16.69
N PRO A 16 3.85 16.15 -16.87
CA PRO A 16 3.86 15.26 -18.05
C PRO A 16 2.78 14.18 -18.03
N MET A 17 2.20 13.88 -16.86
CA MET A 17 1.19 12.83 -16.71
C MET A 17 -0.22 13.38 -16.92
N VAL A 18 -0.45 14.65 -16.57
CA VAL A 18 -1.69 15.37 -16.90
C VAL A 18 -1.84 15.54 -18.41
N ASP A 19 -0.76 15.81 -19.14
CA ASP A 19 -0.77 15.94 -20.61
C ASP A 19 -1.23 14.65 -21.33
N VAL A 20 -1.10 13.49 -20.67
CA VAL A 20 -1.57 12.19 -21.18
C VAL A 20 -2.83 11.68 -20.46
N GLY A 21 -3.50 12.55 -19.70
CA GLY A 21 -4.81 12.27 -19.09
C GLY A 21 -4.78 11.60 -17.71
N LEU A 22 -3.61 11.46 -17.07
CA LEU A 22 -3.50 10.93 -15.71
C LEU A 22 -3.58 12.06 -14.68
N GLY A 23 -4.56 11.98 -13.80
CA GLY A 23 -4.81 12.94 -12.73
C GLY A 23 -4.50 12.37 -11.33
N PRO A 24 -4.77 13.16 -10.27
CA PRO A 24 -4.58 12.72 -8.89
C PRO A 24 -5.31 11.41 -8.55
N GLN A 25 -6.48 11.17 -9.17
CA GLN A 25 -7.27 9.95 -9.01
C GLN A 25 -6.61 8.68 -9.58
N ASP A 26 -5.53 8.82 -10.36
CA ASP A 26 -4.78 7.71 -10.98
C ASP A 26 -3.52 7.34 -10.19
N ALA A 27 -3.18 8.11 -9.15
CA ALA A 27 -1.91 8.00 -8.44
C ALA A 27 -1.73 6.62 -7.79
N ASP A 28 -2.78 6.09 -7.16
CA ASP A 28 -2.75 4.76 -6.55
C ASP A 28 -2.62 3.66 -7.62
N ALA A 29 -3.41 3.74 -8.70
CA ALA A 29 -3.33 2.77 -9.79
C ALA A 29 -1.94 2.74 -10.45
N LEU A 30 -1.34 3.91 -10.69
CA LEU A 30 0.04 4.00 -11.18
C LEU A 30 1.03 3.42 -10.17
N LYS A 31 0.85 3.71 -8.88
CA LYS A 31 1.72 3.18 -7.82
C LYS A 31 1.66 1.66 -7.78
N ALA A 32 0.50 1.05 -7.95
CA ALA A 32 0.38 -0.41 -8.06
C ALA A 32 1.20 -0.95 -9.22
N LEU A 33 1.08 -0.37 -10.42
CA LEU A 33 1.87 -0.81 -11.59
C LEU A 33 3.38 -0.65 -11.38
N LEU A 34 3.83 0.40 -10.69
CA LEU A 34 5.24 0.64 -10.43
C LEU A 34 5.84 -0.27 -9.34
N ASN A 35 5.00 -0.85 -8.48
CA ASN A 35 5.43 -1.77 -7.42
C ASN A 35 5.06 -3.23 -7.71
N GLY A 36 4.31 -3.50 -8.78
CA GLY A 36 3.97 -4.84 -9.25
C GLY A 36 5.11 -5.53 -9.99
N THR A 37 4.87 -6.76 -10.41
CA THR A 37 5.81 -7.59 -11.16
C THR A 37 5.65 -7.44 -12.67
N LEU A 38 6.61 -7.98 -13.43
CA LEU A 38 6.49 -8.06 -14.89
C LEU A 38 5.32 -8.98 -15.31
N ASP A 39 5.01 -10.00 -14.53
CA ASP A 39 3.90 -10.92 -14.79
C ASP A 39 2.55 -10.22 -14.61
N ASP A 40 2.44 -9.34 -13.62
CA ASP A 40 1.26 -8.49 -13.43
C ASP A 40 1.08 -7.56 -14.64
N LEU A 41 2.16 -6.88 -15.05
CA LEU A 41 2.13 -5.96 -16.18
C LEU A 41 1.76 -6.66 -17.49
N THR A 42 2.31 -7.85 -17.74
CA THR A 42 1.99 -8.65 -18.94
C THR A 42 0.56 -9.17 -18.91
N SER A 43 0.04 -9.53 -17.73
CA SER A 43 -1.35 -9.94 -17.55
C SER A 43 -2.33 -8.81 -17.89
N PHE A 44 -2.08 -7.59 -17.39
CA PHE A 44 -2.90 -6.42 -17.73
C PHE A 44 -2.76 -6.03 -19.21
N ALA A 45 -1.55 -6.08 -19.76
CA ALA A 45 -1.28 -5.75 -21.16
C ALA A 45 -1.89 -6.76 -22.13
N GLY A 46 -1.98 -8.05 -21.77
CA GLY A 46 -2.49 -9.12 -22.65
C GLY A 46 -3.95 -8.94 -23.09
N ARG A 47 -4.70 -8.09 -22.39
CA ARG A 47 -6.09 -7.75 -22.72
C ARG A 47 -6.23 -6.47 -23.56
N LEU A 48 -5.13 -5.78 -23.84
CA LEU A 48 -5.11 -4.57 -24.67
C LEU A 48 -4.75 -4.89 -26.13
N PRO A 49 -5.56 -4.43 -27.10
CA PRO A 49 -5.24 -4.61 -28.52
C PRO A 49 -3.91 -3.94 -28.85
N GLN A 50 -3.01 -4.65 -29.54
CA GLN A 50 -1.71 -4.12 -29.99
C GLN A 50 -0.81 -3.60 -28.84
N ALA A 51 -0.94 -4.10 -27.61
CA ALA A 51 -0.14 -3.69 -26.46
C ALA A 51 1.37 -3.64 -26.76
N ASN A 52 1.88 -4.63 -27.49
CA ASN A 52 3.30 -4.76 -27.84
C ASN A 52 3.81 -3.68 -28.82
N ALA A 53 2.91 -2.97 -29.50
CA ALA A 53 3.26 -1.88 -30.43
C ALA A 53 3.11 -0.49 -29.78
N MET A 54 2.55 -0.41 -28.56
CA MET A 54 2.33 0.85 -27.87
C MET A 54 3.62 1.38 -27.24
N PRO A 55 3.82 2.71 -27.21
CA PRO A 55 4.77 3.33 -26.30
C PRO A 55 4.43 2.96 -24.84
N LEU A 56 5.44 2.74 -24.01
CA LEU A 56 5.26 2.32 -22.62
C LEU A 56 4.31 3.24 -21.83
N LEU A 57 4.41 4.56 -22.02
CA LEU A 57 3.51 5.50 -21.34
C LEU A 57 2.05 5.30 -21.78
N SER A 58 1.81 5.13 -23.08
CA SER A 58 0.46 4.86 -23.61
C SER A 58 -0.06 3.52 -23.09
N LEU A 59 0.79 2.49 -22.98
CA LEU A 59 0.41 1.21 -22.40
C LEU A 59 -0.05 1.39 -20.94
N LEU A 60 0.73 2.08 -20.12
CA LEU A 60 0.39 2.34 -18.71
C LEU A 60 -0.93 3.12 -18.57
N VAL A 61 -1.14 4.16 -19.40
CA VAL A 61 -2.39 4.93 -19.40
C VAL A 61 -3.58 4.05 -19.74
N ASN A 62 -3.47 3.19 -20.76
CA ASN A 62 -4.55 2.30 -21.17
C ASN A 62 -4.83 1.21 -20.12
N ILE A 63 -3.79 0.68 -19.47
CA ILE A 63 -3.95 -0.26 -18.35
C ILE A 63 -4.70 0.43 -17.20
N ILE A 64 -4.27 1.62 -16.79
CA ILE A 64 -4.92 2.39 -15.71
C ILE A 64 -6.37 2.70 -16.07
N ALA A 65 -6.65 3.11 -17.31
CA ALA A 65 -8.00 3.41 -17.75
C ALA A 65 -8.94 2.19 -17.67
N LEU A 66 -8.42 0.99 -17.93
CA LEU A 66 -9.21 -0.24 -17.96
C LEU A 66 -9.33 -0.93 -16.59
N TYR A 67 -8.30 -0.84 -15.74
CA TYR A 67 -8.18 -1.57 -14.47
C TYR A 67 -8.05 -0.66 -13.25
N ARG A 68 -8.51 0.59 -13.33
CA ARG A 68 -8.34 1.58 -12.27
C ARG A 68 -8.69 1.04 -10.88
N ASP A 69 -9.87 0.47 -10.72
CA ASP A 69 -10.38 0.06 -9.41
C ASP A 69 -9.60 -1.14 -8.85
N ASP A 70 -9.24 -2.08 -9.72
CA ASP A 70 -8.41 -3.24 -9.36
C ASP A 70 -7.01 -2.79 -8.93
N LEU A 71 -6.41 -1.87 -9.69
CA LEU A 71 -5.09 -1.32 -9.39
C LEU A 71 -5.10 -0.45 -8.13
N THR A 72 -6.17 0.31 -7.88
CA THR A 72 -6.33 1.09 -6.65
C THR A 72 -6.46 0.16 -5.44
N ARG A 73 -7.22 -0.94 -5.54
CA ARG A 73 -7.27 -1.96 -4.48
C ARG A 73 -5.89 -2.58 -4.26
N LEU A 74 -5.20 -2.99 -5.32
CA LEU A 74 -3.84 -3.53 -5.23
C LEU A 74 -2.87 -2.54 -4.58
N ALA A 75 -2.99 -1.24 -4.89
CA ALA A 75 -2.17 -0.21 -4.28
C ALA A 75 -2.41 -0.09 -2.77
N ALA A 76 -3.66 -0.25 -2.31
CA ALA A 76 -3.99 -0.24 -0.89
C ALA A 76 -3.34 -1.43 -0.16
N VAL A 77 -3.37 -2.62 -0.77
CA VAL A 77 -2.73 -3.82 -0.24
C VAL A 77 -1.21 -3.65 -0.15
N LEU A 78 -0.55 -3.23 -1.24
CA LEU A 78 0.90 -3.00 -1.27
C LEU A 78 1.32 -1.94 -0.24
N GLN A 79 0.51 -0.91 -0.03
CA GLN A 79 0.75 0.09 1.00
C GLN A 79 0.68 -0.48 2.41
N TRP A 80 -0.35 -1.29 2.67
CA TRP A 80 -0.52 -1.98 3.93
C TRP A 80 0.67 -2.92 4.20
N GLU A 81 1.07 -3.74 3.24
CA GLU A 81 2.21 -4.67 3.38
C GLU A 81 3.51 -3.94 3.73
N GLN A 82 3.81 -2.84 3.02
CA GLN A 82 5.00 -2.03 3.30
C GLN A 82 4.97 -1.45 4.72
N ARG A 83 3.82 -0.95 5.17
CA ARG A 83 3.66 -0.42 6.53
C ARG A 83 3.72 -1.51 7.59
N LYS A 84 3.16 -2.69 7.31
CA LYS A 84 3.23 -3.86 8.19
C LYS A 84 4.68 -4.33 8.35
N ALA A 85 5.42 -4.44 7.26
CA ALA A 85 6.83 -4.82 7.30
C ALA A 85 7.70 -3.81 8.07
N ALA A 86 7.40 -2.51 7.96
CA ALA A 86 8.07 -1.49 8.77
C ALA A 86 7.72 -1.63 10.26
N TYR A 87 6.45 -1.81 10.60
CA TYR A 87 6.00 -2.04 11.98
C TYR A 87 6.63 -3.29 12.60
N ASP A 88 6.72 -4.38 11.85
CA ASP A 88 7.33 -5.63 12.33
C ASP A 88 8.82 -5.48 12.59
N ARG A 89 9.52 -4.70 11.76
CA ARG A 89 10.92 -4.35 11.97
C ARG A 89 11.11 -3.53 13.25
N ASP A 90 10.30 -2.49 13.45
CA ASP A 90 10.32 -1.68 14.67
C ASP A 90 10.08 -2.57 15.92
N CYS A 91 9.11 -3.49 15.83
CA CYS A 91 8.83 -4.45 16.91
C CYS A 91 10.02 -5.39 17.16
N ALA A 92 10.69 -5.87 16.12
CA ALA A 92 11.85 -6.74 16.23
C ALA A 92 13.05 -6.01 16.87
N GLU A 93 13.33 -4.79 16.42
CA GLU A 93 14.38 -3.92 16.98
C GLU A 93 14.11 -3.61 18.46
N TRP A 94 12.86 -3.28 18.80
CA TRP A 94 12.45 -3.03 20.18
C TRP A 94 12.61 -4.27 21.07
N LYS A 95 12.24 -5.46 20.60
CA LYS A 95 12.46 -6.74 21.31
C LYS A 95 13.95 -7.02 21.50
N ALA A 96 14.77 -6.77 20.48
CA ALA A 96 16.22 -7.00 20.52
C ALA A 96 16.94 -6.07 21.50
N ALA A 97 16.42 -4.84 21.68
CA ALA A 97 16.97 -3.87 22.63
C ALA A 97 16.83 -4.28 24.11
N LYS A 98 16.15 -5.40 24.42
CA LYS A 98 15.88 -5.89 25.79
C LYS A 98 15.49 -4.77 26.76
N PRO A 99 14.48 -3.94 26.43
CA PRO A 99 14.00 -2.94 27.36
C PRO A 99 13.63 -3.65 28.67
N THR A 100 13.99 -3.06 29.81
CA THR A 100 13.37 -3.42 31.09
C THR A 100 11.86 -3.37 30.83
N CYS A 101 11.20 -4.53 30.87
CA CYS A 101 9.81 -4.74 30.46
C CYS A 101 8.83 -4.01 31.39
N ASP A 102 8.93 -2.69 31.48
CA ASP A 102 7.95 -1.87 32.16
C ASP A 102 6.70 -1.79 31.29
N THR A 103 5.60 -2.34 31.80
CA THR A 103 4.28 -2.29 31.17
C THR A 103 3.77 -0.87 30.90
N ALA A 104 4.38 0.17 31.47
CA ALA A 104 4.03 1.57 31.26
C ALA A 104 3.99 1.98 29.77
N TRP A 105 4.79 1.34 28.90
CA TRP A 105 4.77 1.65 27.47
C TRP A 105 3.39 1.43 26.83
N ARG A 106 2.59 0.50 27.36
CA ARG A 106 1.25 0.17 26.82
C ARG A 106 0.27 1.33 26.97
N ASN A 107 0.45 2.16 28.01
CA ASN A 107 -0.42 3.30 28.29
C ASN A 107 -0.03 4.56 27.52
N LEU A 108 1.08 4.54 26.78
CA LEU A 108 1.49 5.68 25.96
C LEU A 108 0.55 5.87 24.76
N PRO A 109 0.52 7.08 24.15
CA PRO A 109 -0.19 7.29 22.90
C PRO A 109 0.33 6.37 21.78
N MET A 110 -0.57 6.00 20.87
CA MET A 110 -0.22 5.27 19.65
C MET A 110 0.90 5.96 18.89
N THR A 111 1.83 5.17 18.38
CA THR A 111 2.84 5.68 17.46
C THR A 111 2.19 6.10 16.14
N ARG A 112 2.87 6.95 15.38
CA ARG A 112 2.40 7.34 14.04
C ARG A 112 2.21 6.10 13.14
N GLY A 113 3.15 5.16 13.18
CA GLY A 113 3.09 3.91 12.42
C GLY A 113 1.85 3.08 12.75
N GLN A 114 1.55 2.90 14.04
CA GLN A 114 0.36 2.17 14.48
C GLN A 114 -0.94 2.81 13.97
N ARG A 115 -1.06 4.14 14.03
CA ARG A 115 -2.29 4.83 13.57
C ARG A 115 -2.56 4.61 12.08
N PHE A 116 -1.53 4.76 11.25
CA PHE A 116 -1.69 4.55 9.81
C PHE A 116 -1.97 3.08 9.49
N LEU A 117 -1.23 2.15 10.10
CA LEU A 117 -1.44 0.72 9.87
C LEU A 117 -2.82 0.25 10.32
N ILE A 118 -3.34 0.76 11.45
CA ILE A 118 -4.71 0.49 11.89
C ILE A 118 -5.72 1.02 10.88
N ALA A 119 -5.55 2.26 10.41
CA ALA A 119 -6.47 2.85 9.43
C ALA A 119 -6.52 2.05 8.13
N ASP A 120 -5.36 1.63 7.62
CA ASP A 120 -5.28 0.78 6.42
C ASP A 120 -5.89 -0.60 6.66
N THR A 121 -5.59 -1.22 7.81
CA THR A 121 -6.14 -2.54 8.19
C THR A 121 -7.66 -2.49 8.28
N ALA A 122 -8.20 -1.46 8.92
CA ALA A 122 -9.64 -1.27 9.07
C ALA A 122 -10.33 -1.01 7.72
N ALA A 123 -9.70 -0.21 6.85
CA ALA A 123 -10.20 0.03 5.50
C ALA A 123 -10.23 -1.25 4.65
N LEU A 124 -9.17 -2.06 4.70
CA LEU A 124 -9.10 -3.34 3.95
C LEU A 124 -10.10 -4.38 4.48
N LEU A 125 -10.30 -4.44 5.80
CA LEU A 125 -11.26 -5.36 6.42
C LEU A 125 -12.69 -4.84 6.41
N GLU A 126 -12.91 -3.58 6.04
CA GLU A 126 -14.20 -2.88 6.12
C GLU A 126 -14.81 -2.92 7.53
N ILE A 127 -13.96 -2.72 8.54
CA ILE A 127 -14.35 -2.69 9.95
C ILE A 127 -14.15 -1.31 10.56
N GLU A 128 -14.88 -1.02 11.63
CA GLU A 128 -14.71 0.23 12.36
C GLU A 128 -13.41 0.23 13.18
N ILE A 129 -12.77 1.41 13.26
CA ILE A 129 -11.61 1.61 14.11
C ILE A 129 -12.10 1.87 15.55
N PRO A 130 -11.64 1.10 16.55
CA PRO A 130 -12.00 1.36 17.93
C PRO A 130 -11.56 2.75 18.41
N GLU A 131 -12.42 3.42 19.16
CA GLU A 131 -12.10 4.69 19.80
C GLU A 131 -11.11 4.50 20.99
N ASP A 132 -10.39 5.57 21.32
CA ASP A 132 -9.53 5.65 22.52
C ASP A 132 -8.49 4.52 22.67
N MET A 133 -7.86 4.12 21.57
CA MET A 133 -6.74 3.18 21.62
C MET A 133 -5.46 3.83 22.13
N ASN A 134 -4.88 3.22 23.17
CA ASN A 134 -3.50 3.46 23.57
C ASN A 134 -2.54 2.51 22.82
N ARG A 135 -1.23 2.70 23.00
CA ARG A 135 -0.20 1.94 22.28
C ARG A 135 -0.31 0.43 22.47
N GLY A 136 -0.67 -0.03 23.66
CA GLY A 136 -0.86 -1.45 23.97
C GLY A 136 -2.08 -2.03 23.28
N ARG A 137 -3.25 -1.38 23.40
CA ARG A 137 -4.49 -1.80 22.73
C ARG A 137 -4.34 -1.80 21.21
N ALA A 138 -3.63 -0.82 20.66
CA ALA A 138 -3.30 -0.77 19.24
C ALA A 138 -2.43 -1.97 18.80
N ALA A 139 -1.44 -2.36 19.61
CA ALA A 139 -0.63 -3.54 19.32
C ALA A 139 -1.48 -4.82 19.35
N ASP A 140 -2.30 -5.00 20.40
CA ASP A 140 -3.18 -6.18 20.53
C ASP A 140 -4.20 -6.25 19.37
N TRP A 141 -4.76 -5.10 18.97
CA TRP A 141 -5.71 -5.02 17.86
C TRP A 141 -5.05 -5.37 16.52
N LEU A 142 -3.83 -4.89 16.28
CA LEU A 142 -3.06 -5.22 15.08
C LEU A 142 -2.72 -6.71 15.05
N ASP A 143 -2.31 -7.30 16.17
CA ASP A 143 -2.03 -8.74 16.26
C ASP A 143 -3.28 -9.58 15.96
N ALA A 144 -4.45 -9.16 16.45
CA ALA A 144 -5.71 -9.87 16.22
C ALA A 144 -6.23 -9.77 14.77
N ASN A 145 -5.96 -8.67 14.06
CA ASN A 145 -6.55 -8.40 12.75
C ASN A 145 -5.59 -8.60 11.57
N SER A 146 -4.27 -8.61 11.80
CA SER A 146 -3.29 -8.76 10.71
C SER A 146 -3.43 -10.09 9.97
N ALA A 147 -3.76 -11.19 10.68
CA ALA A 147 -4.02 -12.49 10.05
C ALA A 147 -5.29 -12.49 9.20
N ASN A 148 -6.30 -11.71 9.58
CA ASN A 148 -7.56 -11.62 8.84
C ASN A 148 -7.38 -10.86 7.52
N VAL A 149 -6.46 -9.88 7.47
CA VAL A 149 -6.12 -9.23 6.19
C VAL A 149 -5.50 -10.24 5.24
N VAL A 150 -4.54 -11.04 5.71
CA VAL A 150 -3.89 -12.07 4.88
C VAL A 150 -4.92 -13.06 4.32
N LEU A 151 -5.82 -13.56 5.17
CA LEU A 151 -6.90 -14.46 4.73
C LEU A 151 -7.81 -13.82 3.67
N ARG A 152 -8.22 -12.56 3.88
CA ARG A 152 -9.06 -11.84 2.92
C ARG A 152 -8.35 -11.63 1.58
N LEU A 153 -7.04 -11.39 1.59
CA LEU A 153 -6.24 -11.27 0.37
C LEU A 153 -6.10 -12.61 -0.36
N GLU A 154 -6.00 -13.72 0.37
CA GLU A 154 -5.96 -15.07 -0.24
C GLU A 154 -7.30 -15.44 -0.88
N GLU A 155 -8.43 -15.05 -0.30
CA GLU A 155 -9.78 -15.23 -0.87
C GLU A 155 -9.99 -14.43 -2.17
N ASP A 156 -9.44 -13.22 -2.27
CA ASP A 156 -9.55 -12.36 -3.46
C ASP A 156 -8.73 -12.87 -4.67
N VAL A 157 -7.80 -13.81 -4.45
CA VAL A 157 -6.93 -14.41 -5.49
C VAL A 157 -7.45 -15.78 -5.98
N ALA A 158 -8.40 -16.39 -5.27
CA ALA A 158 -8.97 -17.73 -5.56
C ALA A 158 -10.15 -17.69 -6.54
#